data_AF-A0A4Z2EGG9-F1
#
_entry.id   AF-A0A4Z2EGG9-F1
#
_cell.length_a   1.000
_cell.length_b   1.000
_cell.length_c   1.000
_cell.angle_alpha   90.00
_cell.angle_beta   90.00
_cell.angle_gamma   90.00
#
_symmetry.space_group_name_H-M   'P 1'
#
loop_
_entity.id
_entity.type
_entity.pdbx_description
1 polymer ?
#
loop_
_entity_poly.entity_id
_entity_poly.type
_entity_poly.pdbx_seq_one_letter_code
_entity_poly.pdbx_strand_id
1 'polypeptide(L)'
;MPRGSLVGNIAQDLGLDVKRLKAGKARIYGDNAEFIELNKERGVLLVKERIDREALCAQTTPCALHLQITLEDPIELFTVTLRMVEILSCREQCV
;
A
#
# COMPACT_ATOMS: atom_id res chain seq x y z
N MET A 1 8.05 4.09 -8.38
CA MET A 1 7.93 2.61 -8.45
C MET A 1 7.21 2.19 -9.73
N PRO A 2 7.66 1.14 -10.44
CA PRO A 2 6.98 0.68 -11.65
C PRO A 2 5.64 0.00 -11.34
N ARG A 3 4.71 0.06 -12.29
CA ARG A 3 3.44 -0.67 -12.23
C ARG A 3 3.67 -2.17 -12.01
N GLY A 4 2.87 -2.78 -11.14
CA GLY A 4 2.98 -4.17 -10.74
C GLY A 4 3.99 -4.43 -9.62
N SER A 5 4.68 -3.41 -9.10
CA SER A 5 5.58 -3.58 -7.96
C SER A 5 4.81 -4.03 -6.72
N LEU A 6 5.43 -4.91 -5.94
CA LEU A 6 4.94 -5.32 -4.63
C LEU A 6 5.20 -4.19 -3.62
N VAL A 7 4.15 -3.70 -2.98
CA VAL A 7 4.27 -2.73 -1.88
C VAL A 7 4.47 -3.46 -0.56
N GLY A 8 3.65 -4.48 -0.29
CA GLY A 8 3.69 -5.25 0.94
C GLY A 8 2.58 -6.30 1.06
N ASN A 9 2.71 -7.20 2.03
CA ASN A 9 1.71 -8.23 2.31
C ASN A 9 0.76 -7.75 3.42
N ILE A 10 -0.46 -7.39 3.04
CA ILE A 10 -1.44 -6.87 4.00
C ILE A 10 -2.17 -7.97 4.75
N ALA A 11 -2.29 -9.16 4.17
CA ALA A 11 -2.86 -10.32 4.86
C ALA A 11 -2.03 -10.66 6.11
N GLN A 12 -0.71 -10.71 5.96
CA GLN A 12 0.18 -11.00 7.07
C GLN A 12 0.23 -9.85 8.10
N ASP A 13 0.25 -8.60 7.65
CA ASP A 13 0.32 -7.43 8.54
C ASP A 13 -0.95 -7.27 9.40
N LEU A 14 -2.12 -7.52 8.80
CA LEU A 14 -3.41 -7.50 9.51
C LEU A 14 -3.71 -8.82 10.25
N GLY A 15 -2.89 -9.85 10.08
CA GLY A 15 -3.16 -11.19 10.62
C GLY A 15 -4.41 -11.85 10.02
N LEU A 16 -4.80 -11.45 8.81
CA LEU A 16 -5.96 -11.96 8.09
C LEU A 16 -5.53 -13.00 7.05
N ASP A 17 -6.32 -14.05 6.90
CA ASP A 17 -6.10 -15.02 5.83
C ASP A 17 -6.54 -14.44 4.47
N VAL A 18 -5.92 -14.89 3.38
CA VAL A 18 -6.28 -14.46 2.02
C VAL A 18 -7.74 -14.81 1.69
N LYS A 19 -8.23 -15.92 2.24
CA LYS A 19 -9.65 -16.31 2.15
C LYS A 19 -10.56 -15.28 2.80
N ARG A 20 -10.14 -14.68 3.91
CA ARG A 20 -10.89 -13.66 4.64
C ARG A 20 -10.98 -12.37 3.84
N LEU A 21 -9.91 -11.96 3.16
CA LEU A 21 -9.91 -10.81 2.25
C LEU A 21 -10.85 -11.02 1.05
N LYS A 22 -10.91 -12.25 0.51
CA LYS A 22 -11.86 -12.61 -0.56
C LYS A 22 -13.31 -12.63 -0.07
N ALA A 23 -13.59 -13.36 1.02
CA ALA A 23 -14.94 -13.51 1.56
C ALA A 23 -15.52 -12.18 2.06
N GLY A 24 -14.71 -11.42 2.80
CA GLY A 24 -15.07 -10.09 3.31
C GLY A 24 -15.07 -8.99 2.25
N LYS A 25 -14.94 -9.31 0.95
CA LYS A 25 -14.94 -8.36 -0.17
C LYS A 25 -14.03 -7.15 0.05
N ALA A 26 -12.80 -7.37 0.54
CA ALA A 26 -11.88 -6.29 0.88
C ALA A 26 -11.73 -5.26 -0.26
N ARG A 27 -11.88 -3.98 0.06
CA ARG A 27 -11.83 -2.85 -0.88
C ARG A 27 -10.92 -1.76 -0.33
N ILE A 28 -10.12 -1.16 -1.20
CA ILE A 28 -9.32 0.02 -0.88
C ILE A 28 -10.14 1.27 -1.18
N TYR A 29 -10.08 2.23 -0.25
CA TYR A 29 -10.58 3.59 -0.36
C TYR A 29 -9.47 4.57 0.02
N GLY A 30 -9.53 5.80 -0.50
CA GLY A 30 -8.59 6.88 -0.19
C GLY A 30 -8.20 7.67 -1.43
N ASP A 31 -7.68 8.88 -1.22
CA ASP A 31 -7.28 9.80 -2.30
C ASP A 31 -6.19 9.20 -3.22
N ASN A 32 -5.40 8.25 -2.72
CA ASN A 32 -4.31 7.60 -3.46
C ASN A 32 -4.65 6.17 -3.90
N ALA A 33 -5.92 5.77 -3.82
CA ALA A 33 -6.37 4.42 -4.18
C ALA A 33 -6.26 4.12 -5.69
N GLU A 34 -6.08 5.14 -6.53
CA GLU A 34 -5.84 4.96 -7.97
C GLU A 34 -4.44 4.40 -8.27
N PHE A 35 -3.45 4.70 -7.42
CA PHE A 35 -2.07 4.27 -7.60
C PHE A 35 -1.81 2.87 -7.05
N ILE A 36 -2.65 2.38 -6.12
CA ILE A 36 -2.43 1.15 -5.38
C ILE A 36 -3.66 0.26 -5.43
N GLU A 37 -3.45 -1.01 -5.75
CA GLU A 37 -4.49 -2.02 -5.79
C GLU A 37 -4.27 -3.13 -4.75
N LEU A 38 -5.37 -3.66 -4.22
CA LEU A 38 -5.35 -4.83 -3.35
C LEU A 38 -5.54 -6.09 -4.19
N ASN A 39 -4.50 -6.91 -4.26
CA ASN A 39 -4.62 -8.26 -4.80
C ASN A 39 -5.23 -9.18 -3.74
N LYS A 40 -6.54 -9.42 -3.86
CA LYS A 40 -7.30 -10.31 -2.97
C LYS A 40 -6.91 -11.78 -3.09
N GLU A 41 -6.20 -12.17 -4.15
CA GLU A 41 -5.78 -13.56 -4.39
C GLU A 41 -4.53 -13.94 -3.64
N ARG A 42 -3.63 -12.98 -3.47
CA ARG A 42 -2.37 -13.15 -2.75
C ARG A 42 -2.38 -12.45 -1.39
N GLY A 43 -3.33 -11.55 -1.15
CA GLY A 43 -3.39 -10.75 0.08
C GLY A 43 -2.30 -9.67 0.13
N VAL A 44 -1.91 -9.14 -1.03
CA VAL A 44 -0.80 -8.18 -1.14
C VAL A 44 -1.26 -6.88 -1.81
N LEU A 45 -0.60 -5.78 -1.46
CA LEU A 45 -0.74 -4.50 -2.13
C LEU A 45 0.22 -4.42 -3.31
N LEU A 46 -0.32 -4.04 -4.47
CA LEU A 46 0.44 -3.87 -5.70
C LEU A 46 0.29 -2.42 -6.20
N VAL A 47 1.31 -1.96 -6.90
CA VAL A 47 1.29 -0.66 -7.57
C VAL A 47 0.47 -0.77 -8.85
N LYS A 48 -0.72 -0.16 -8.87
CA LYS A 48 -1.61 -0.16 -10.05
C LYS A 48 -1.12 0.79 -11.14
N GLU A 49 -0.66 1.96 -10.73
CA GLU A 49 -0.13 2.99 -11.64
C GLU A 49 1.22 3.49 -11.12
N ARG A 50 2.06 4.01 -12.02
CA ARG A 50 3.41 4.46 -11.67
C ARG A 50 3.34 5.52 -10.56
N ILE A 51 3.97 5.21 -9.42
CA ILE A 51 4.09 6.12 -8.29
C ILE A 51 5.39 6.91 -8.45
N ASP A 52 5.27 8.21 -8.70
CA ASP A 52 6.39 9.16 -8.68
C ASP A 52 6.24 10.07 -7.46
N ARG A 53 7.29 10.12 -6.62
CA ARG A 53 7.27 10.85 -5.34
C ARG A 53 7.06 12.34 -5.57
N GLU A 54 7.72 12.92 -6.56
CA GLU A 54 7.58 14.33 -6.90
C GLU A 54 6.17 14.69 -7.38
N ALA A 55 5.46 13.77 -8.04
CA ALA A 55 4.09 14.01 -8.50
C ALA A 55 3.07 14.00 -7.36
N LEU A 56 3.24 13.10 -6.38
CA LEU A 56 2.30 12.95 -5.26
C LEU A 56 2.57 13.90 -4.11
N CYS A 57 3.84 14.03 -3.73
CA CYS A 57 4.24 14.73 -2.51
C CYS A 57 4.99 16.02 -2.79
N ALA A 58 5.32 16.33 -4.04
CA ALA A 58 6.12 17.47 -4.43
C ALA A 58 7.38 17.61 -3.54
N GLN A 59 7.34 18.50 -2.54
CA GLN A 59 8.42 18.76 -1.58
C GLN A 59 8.06 18.46 -0.11
N THR A 60 6.87 17.91 0.16
CA THR A 60 6.40 17.64 1.52
C THR A 60 7.12 16.42 2.09
N THR A 61 7.83 16.63 3.20
CA THR A 61 8.56 15.57 3.89
C THR A 61 8.12 15.57 5.36
N PRO A 62 7.64 14.43 5.91
CA PRO A 62 7.57 13.09 5.32
C PRO A 62 6.42 12.93 4.33
N CYS A 63 6.69 12.27 3.20
CA CYS A 63 5.67 11.88 2.24
C CYS A 63 4.96 10.61 2.72
N ALA A 64 3.66 10.71 2.96
CA ALA A 64 2.83 9.60 3.41
C ALA A 64 1.52 9.56 2.60
N LEU A 65 1.17 8.37 2.11
CA LEU A 65 -0.09 8.11 1.44
C LEU A 65 -1.00 7.40 2.43
N HIS A 66 -2.19 7.96 2.65
CA HIS A 66 -3.20 7.36 3.50
C HIS A 66 -4.19 6.58 2.65
N LEU A 67 -4.43 5.34 3.04
CA LEU A 67 -5.37 4.42 2.41
C LEU A 67 -6.22 3.79 3.51
N GLN A 68 -7.43 3.41 3.17
CA GLN A 68 -8.32 2.66 4.05
C GLN A 68 -8.74 1.38 3.34
N ILE A 69 -8.74 0.27 4.07
CA ILE A 69 -9.20 -1.02 3.59
C ILE A 69 -10.46 -1.37 4.37
N THR A 70 -11.55 -1.58 3.64
CA THR A 70 -12.84 -1.95 4.21
C THR A 70 -13.17 -3.38 3.84
N LEU A 71 -13.53 -4.19 4.83
CA LEU A 71 -14.17 -5.49 4.64
C LEU A 71 -15.68 -5.31 4.93
N GLU A 72 -16.54 -6.00 4.19
CA GLU A 72 -17.99 -5.85 4.25
C GLU A 72 -18.68 -6.90 5.15
N ASP A 73 -18.06 -8.06 5.40
CA ASP A 73 -18.70 -9.18 6.10
C ASP A 73 -17.75 -9.89 7.09
N PRO A 74 -17.87 -9.65 8.41
CA PRO A 74 -18.34 -8.42 9.06
C PRO A 74 -17.59 -7.17 8.61
N ILE A 75 -18.22 -6.01 8.87
CA ILE A 75 -17.67 -4.72 8.51
C ILE A 75 -16.45 -4.39 9.38
N GLU A 76 -15.29 -4.27 8.75
CA GLU A 76 -14.02 -3.92 9.41
C GLU A 76 -13.31 -2.85 8.58
N LEU A 77 -12.71 -1.85 9.23
CA LEU A 77 -11.93 -0.81 8.57
C LEU A 77 -10.50 -0.78 9.11
N PHE A 78 -9.54 -0.81 8.19
CA PHE A 78 -8.12 -0.74 8.48
C PHE A 78 -7.51 0.48 7.80
N THR A 79 -6.86 1.34 8.57
CA THR A 79 -6.15 2.49 8.02
C THR A 79 -4.70 2.10 7.75
N VAL A 80 -4.29 2.17 6.49
CA VAL A 80 -2.94 1.87 6.03
C VAL A 80 -2.25 3.17 5.66
N THR A 81 -1.10 3.44 6.28
CA THR A 81 -0.28 4.61 5.94
C THR A 81 1.01 4.15 5.28
N LEU A 82 1.16 4.47 4.00
CA LEU A 82 2.36 4.14 3.24
C LEU A 82 3.31 5.33 3.28
N ARG A 83 4.41 5.16 4.01
CA ARG A 83 5.47 6.16 4.04
C ARG A 83 6.47 5.89 2.93
N MET A 84 6.70 6.88 2.07
CA MET A 84 7.82 6.83 1.15
C MET A 84 9.09 7.19 1.90
N VAL A 85 9.94 6.19 2.12
CA VAL A 85 11.29 6.37 2.64
C VAL A 85 12.26 6.41 1.47
N GLU A 86 13.07 7.46 1.43
CA GLU A 86 14.27 7.48 0.60
C GLU A 86 15.18 6.38 1.10
N ILE A 87 15.34 5.33 0.30
CA ILE A 87 16.43 4.41 0.53
C ILE A 87 17.69 5.14 0.05
N LEU A 88 18.40 5.79 0.99
CA LEU A 88 19.78 6.14 0.77
C LEU A 88 20.52 4.80 0.68
N SER A 89 20.56 4.24 -0.52
CA SER A 89 21.48 3.16 -0.85
C SER A 89 22.86 3.78 -0.71
N CYS A 90 23.43 3.68 0.50
CA CYS A 90 24.81 3.99 0.77
C CYS A 90 25.63 2.89 0.08
N ARG A 91 25.67 2.98 -1.25
CA ARG A 91 26.49 2.15 -2.12
C ARG A 91 27.86 2.82 -2.08
N GLU A 92 28.66 2.35 -1.13
CA GLU A 92 30.04 2.76 -0.84
C GLU A 92 30.16 4.10 -0.08
N GLN A 93 30.94 4.05 1.01
CA GLN A 93 31.28 5.14 1.91
C GLN A 93 30.22 5.60 2.93
N CYS A 94 29.92 4.74 3.91
CA CYS A 94 29.87 5.25 5.28
C CYS A 94 31.32 5.63 5.66
N VAL A 95 31.54 6.92 5.92
CA VAL A 95 32.79 7.46 6.49
C VAL A 95 32.85 7.10 7.97
#